data_AF-A0AA90SXW0-F1
#
_entry.id   AF-A0AA90SXW0-F1
#
_cell.length_a   1.000
_cell.length_b   1.000
_cell.length_c   1.000
_cell.angle_alpha   90.00
_cell.angle_beta   90.00
_cell.angle_gamma   90.00
#
_symmetry.space_group_name_H-M   'P 1'
#
loop_
_entity.id
_entity.type
_entity.pdbx_description
1 polymer ?
#
loop_
_entity_poly.entity_id
_entity_poly.type
_entity_poly.pdbx_seq_one_letter_code
_entity_poly.pdbx_strand_id
1 'polypeptide(L)'
;MSKPQSAEQKAATSFLAVGAVPCQTFAPHYPEYYPDKYGETGKCLPDFYICINGKHVFFEFKDAPLNHKQSRKACRKSLQGQYKWRFDRDPGNMSHDSLSTALWRAEWYIDCLNHAYNHSLVKHLIIQKLLGRESYILVFEEEPSSKDAKYYNSKGLFWITLAQLPKFIH
;
A
#
# COMPACT_ATOMS: atom_id res chain seq x y z
N MET A 1 7.23 -7.89 27.53
CA MET A 1 6.09 -7.25 26.84
C MET A 1 5.98 -7.89 25.47
N SER A 2 4.87 -8.57 25.16
CA SER A 2 4.62 -9.15 23.85
C SER A 2 4.54 -8.03 22.81
N LYS A 3 5.18 -8.22 21.64
CA LYS A 3 4.98 -7.35 20.48
C LYS A 3 3.47 -7.30 20.21
N PRO A 4 2.84 -6.12 20.10
CA PRO A 4 1.47 -6.06 19.59
C PRO A 4 1.44 -6.78 18.24
N GLN A 5 0.42 -7.62 18.01
CA GLN A 5 0.17 -8.14 16.67
C GLN A 5 0.10 -6.95 15.72
N SER A 6 0.86 -6.99 14.62
CA SER A 6 0.79 -5.92 13.62
C SER A 6 -0.63 -5.84 13.07
N ALA A 7 -1.09 -4.66 12.64
CA ALA A 7 -2.40 -4.50 12.01
C ALA A 7 -2.60 -5.49 10.85
N GLU A 8 -1.54 -5.78 10.09
CA GLU A 8 -1.50 -6.83 9.06
C GLU A 8 -1.82 -8.24 9.59
N GLN A 9 -1.37 -8.60 10.79
CA GLN A 9 -1.69 -9.90 11.40
C GLN A 9 -3.16 -10.01 11.81
N LYS A 10 -3.77 -8.91 12.26
CA LYS A 10 -5.21 -8.86 12.55
C LYS A 10 -6.04 -8.94 11.28
N ALA A 11 -5.65 -8.19 10.25
CA ALA A 11 -6.32 -8.20 8.96
C ALA A 11 -6.25 -9.57 8.28
N ALA A 12 -5.14 -10.30 8.44
CA ALA A 12 -4.96 -11.63 7.87
C ALA A 12 -6.09 -12.60 8.23
N THR A 13 -6.60 -12.59 9.47
CA THR A 13 -7.72 -13.43 9.88
C THR A 13 -8.99 -13.12 9.08
N SER A 14 -9.28 -11.85 8.84
CA SER A 14 -10.45 -11.42 8.05
C SER A 14 -10.33 -11.82 6.58
N PHE A 15 -9.13 -11.71 5.98
CA PHE A 15 -8.89 -12.17 4.61
C PHE A 15 -8.99 -13.69 4.47
N LEU A 16 -8.42 -14.44 5.41
CA LEU A 16 -8.52 -15.90 5.40
C LEU A 16 -9.96 -16.38 5.58
N ALA A 17 -10.76 -15.69 6.40
CA ALA A 17 -12.17 -16.03 6.64
C ALA A 17 -13.06 -15.95 5.39
N VAL A 18 -12.67 -15.11 4.42
CA VAL A 18 -13.36 -14.97 3.12
C VAL A 18 -12.71 -15.79 2.00
N GLY A 19 -11.73 -16.64 2.35
CA GLY A 19 -11.03 -17.50 1.39
C GLY A 19 -9.92 -16.82 0.58
N ALA A 20 -9.53 -15.59 0.93
CA ALA A 20 -8.35 -14.96 0.36
C ALA A 20 -7.08 -15.52 1.01
N VAL A 21 -6.00 -15.61 0.25
CA VAL A 21 -4.71 -16.15 0.72
C VAL A 21 -3.60 -15.11 0.52
N PRO A 22 -2.51 -15.15 1.33
CA PRO A 22 -1.38 -14.25 1.15
C PRO A 22 -0.81 -14.31 -0.28
N CYS A 23 -0.63 -13.15 -0.91
CA CYS A 23 -0.11 -13.10 -2.26
C CYS A 23 1.42 -13.21 -2.24
N GLN A 24 1.95 -14.28 -2.84
CA GLN A 24 3.41 -14.51 -2.94
C GLN A 24 4.00 -13.96 -4.24
N THR A 25 3.18 -13.86 -5.29
CA THR A 25 3.57 -13.32 -6.59
C THR A 25 2.34 -12.87 -7.38
N PHE A 26 2.53 -11.89 -8.26
CA PHE A 26 1.56 -11.57 -9.31
C PHE A 26 1.66 -12.53 -10.52
N ALA A 27 2.76 -13.28 -10.64
CA ALA A 27 3.01 -14.15 -11.77
C ALA A 27 2.15 -15.43 -11.72
N PRO A 28 1.82 -16.03 -12.88
CA PRO A 28 2.10 -15.56 -14.24
C PRO A 28 1.11 -14.49 -14.72
N HIS A 29 0.11 -14.12 -13.91
CA HIS A 29 -1.06 -13.39 -14.38
C HIS A 29 -0.82 -11.89 -14.61
N TYR A 30 0.12 -11.27 -13.88
CA TYR A 30 0.39 -9.83 -13.95
C TYR A 30 1.87 -9.49 -13.73
N PRO A 31 2.35 -8.33 -14.23
CA PRO A 31 3.73 -7.89 -13.98
C PRO A 31 3.96 -7.58 -12.50
N GLU A 32 5.14 -7.94 -11.98
CA GLU A 32 5.51 -7.61 -10.59
C GLU A 32 6.03 -6.17 -10.42
N TYR A 33 6.42 -5.52 -11.53
CA TYR A 33 7.02 -4.19 -11.52
C TYR A 33 6.19 -3.23 -12.34
N TYR A 34 5.95 -2.05 -11.77
CA TYR A 34 5.14 -1.01 -12.39
C TYR A 34 5.93 0.30 -12.45
N PRO A 35 6.01 0.94 -13.63
CA PRO A 35 6.61 2.25 -13.74
C PRO A 35 5.67 3.30 -13.15
N ASP A 36 6.24 4.25 -12.41
CA ASP A 36 5.55 5.52 -12.15
C ASP A 36 5.54 6.42 -13.39
N LYS A 37 4.90 7.58 -13.30
CA LYS A 37 4.79 8.52 -14.43
C LYS A 37 6.14 9.09 -14.93
N TYR A 38 7.23 8.86 -14.21
CA TYR A 38 8.59 9.26 -14.58
C TYR A 38 9.47 8.05 -14.98
N GLY A 39 8.89 6.85 -15.06
CA GLY A 39 9.58 5.64 -15.46
C GLY A 39 10.34 4.93 -14.33
N GLU A 40 10.28 5.39 -13.08
CA GLU A 40 10.86 4.65 -11.96
C GLU A 40 9.99 3.43 -11.65
N THR A 41 10.58 2.24 -11.70
CA THR A 41 9.87 1.01 -11.39
C THR A 41 9.92 0.69 -9.90
N GLY A 42 8.82 0.16 -9.38
CA GLY A 42 8.74 -0.40 -8.04
C GLY A 42 8.07 -1.76 -8.10
N LYS A 43 8.51 -2.68 -7.23
CA LYS A 43 7.80 -3.93 -7.03
C LYS A 43 6.42 -3.62 -6.44
N CYS A 44 5.37 -4.16 -7.03
CA CYS A 44 4.08 -4.26 -6.41
C CYS A 44 3.87 -5.72 -6.04
N LEU A 45 3.52 -5.97 -4.78
CA LEU A 45 3.01 -7.26 -4.31
C LEU A 45 1.84 -6.90 -3.40
N PRO A 46 0.60 -7.27 -3.74
CA PRO A 46 -0.55 -7.07 -2.88
C PRO A 46 -0.39 -7.96 -1.66
N ASP A 47 -1.17 -7.71 -0.62
CA ASP A 47 -1.05 -8.50 0.60
C ASP A 47 -1.78 -9.85 0.46
N PHE A 48 -2.95 -9.85 -0.20
CA PHE A 48 -3.79 -11.03 -0.38
C PHE A 48 -4.35 -11.15 -1.80
N TYR A 49 -4.79 -12.35 -2.18
CA TYR A 49 -5.53 -12.58 -3.41
C TYR A 49 -6.60 -13.66 -3.24
N ILE A 50 -7.62 -13.63 -4.10
CA ILE A 50 -8.68 -14.64 -4.20
C ILE A 50 -9.07 -14.85 -5.67
N CYS A 51 -9.63 -16.01 -5.99
CA CYS A 51 -10.28 -16.26 -7.28
C CYS A 51 -11.79 -16.36 -7.08
N ILE A 52 -12.56 -15.45 -7.67
CA ILE A 52 -14.03 -15.41 -7.59
C ILE A 52 -14.57 -15.66 -8.99
N ASN A 53 -15.30 -16.76 -9.18
CA ASN A 53 -15.88 -17.14 -10.48
C ASN A 53 -14.86 -17.12 -11.64
N GLY A 54 -13.62 -17.55 -11.38
CA GLY A 54 -12.53 -17.56 -12.38
C GLY A 54 -11.80 -16.23 -12.57
N LYS A 55 -12.20 -15.16 -11.85
CA LYS A 55 -11.53 -13.86 -11.86
C LYS A 55 -10.59 -13.71 -10.67
N HIS A 56 -9.35 -13.31 -10.92
CA HIS A 56 -8.39 -12.99 -9.87
C HIS A 56 -8.65 -11.60 -9.30
N VAL A 57 -8.81 -11.52 -7.98
CA VAL A 57 -8.96 -10.27 -7.24
C VAL A 57 -7.83 -10.19 -6.22
N PHE A 58 -7.09 -9.08 -6.25
CA PHE A 58 -5.98 -8.78 -5.36
C PHE A 58 -6.39 -7.72 -4.35
N PHE A 59 -5.96 -7.88 -3.11
CA PHE A 59 -6.22 -6.95 -2.04
C PHE A 59 -4.91 -6.38 -1.52
N GLU A 60 -4.86 -5.06 -1.36
CA GLU A 60 -3.82 -4.41 -0.59
C GLU A 60 -4.43 -3.73 0.64
N PHE A 61 -3.93 -4.12 1.80
CA PHE A 61 -4.37 -3.64 3.09
C PHE A 61 -3.64 -2.37 3.51
N LYS A 62 -4.37 -1.46 4.17
CA LYS A 62 -3.84 -0.20 4.69
C LYS A 62 -4.50 0.11 6.04
N ASP A 63 -3.68 0.29 7.07
CA ASP A 63 -4.09 0.71 8.42
C ASP A 63 -3.97 2.24 8.62
N ALA A 64 -3.49 2.96 7.61
CA ALA A 64 -3.28 4.39 7.65
C ALA A 64 -3.69 5.10 6.33
N PRO A 65 -3.93 6.42 6.38
CA PRO A 65 -4.27 7.21 5.19
C PRO A 65 -3.11 7.28 4.19
N LEU A 66 -3.45 7.06 2.92
CA LEU A 66 -2.51 7.18 1.81
C LEU A 66 -1.90 8.57 1.69
N ASN A 67 -0.61 8.62 1.38
CA ASN A 67 0.07 9.87 1.08
C ASN A 67 -0.15 10.34 -0.37
N HIS A 68 0.02 11.65 -0.59
CA HIS A 68 -0.34 12.31 -1.85
C HIS A 68 0.83 12.45 -2.83
N LYS A 69 1.97 11.80 -2.56
CA LYS A 69 3.17 11.96 -3.37
C LYS A 69 3.01 11.32 -4.73
N GLN A 70 3.53 12.00 -5.73
CA GLN A 70 3.21 11.76 -7.14
C GLN A 70 4.17 10.79 -7.85
N SER A 71 5.24 10.36 -7.18
CA SER A 71 6.28 9.50 -7.74
C SER A 71 7.15 8.88 -6.67
N ARG A 72 7.85 7.80 -7.04
CA ARG A 72 8.82 7.13 -6.18
C ARG A 72 10.02 8.03 -5.88
N LYS A 73 10.44 8.85 -6.85
CA LYS A 73 11.44 9.91 -6.66
C LYS A 73 11.03 10.94 -5.61
N ALA A 74 9.79 11.42 -5.64
CA ALA A 74 9.28 12.39 -4.67
C ALA A 74 9.18 11.79 -3.26
N CYS A 75 8.74 10.52 -3.17
CA CYS A 75 8.80 9.73 -1.95
C CYS A 75 10.22 9.65 -1.40
N ARG A 76 11.18 9.21 -2.21
CA ARG A 76 12.60 9.09 -1.83
C ARG A 76 13.19 10.41 -1.32
N LYS A 77 13.01 11.51 -2.06
CA LYS A 77 13.51 12.83 -1.64
C LYS A 77 12.94 13.25 -0.28
N SER A 78 11.68 12.96 -0.04
CA SER A 78 11.05 13.31 1.24
C SER A 78 11.54 12.42 2.38
N LEU A 79 11.69 11.11 2.14
CA LEU A 79 12.27 10.16 3.11
C LEU A 79 13.71 10.52 3.45
N GLN A 80 14.52 11.01 2.48
CA GLN A 80 15.86 11.53 2.74
C GLN A 80 15.84 12.72 3.71
N GLY A 81 14.89 13.65 3.54
CA GLY A 81 14.69 14.76 4.46
C GLY A 81 14.35 14.30 5.87
N GLN A 82 13.40 13.36 6.02
CA GLN A 82 13.02 12.80 7.32
C GLN A 82 14.19 12.04 7.97
N TYR A 83 14.91 11.23 7.19
CA TYR A 83 16.07 10.50 7.69
C TYR A 83 17.15 11.45 8.20
N LYS A 84 17.49 12.49 7.43
CA LYS A 84 18.49 13.48 7.85
C LYS A 84 18.07 14.17 9.14
N TRP A 85 16.79 14.54 9.26
CA TRP A 85 16.27 15.20 10.46
C TRP A 85 16.27 14.28 11.70
N ARG A 86 15.87 13.01 11.54
CA ARG A 86 15.76 12.06 12.66
C ARG A 86 17.10 11.50 13.13
N PHE A 87 18.06 11.31 12.23
CA PHE A 87 19.33 10.66 12.53
C PHE A 87 20.55 11.61 12.50
N ASP A 88 20.32 12.89 12.19
CA ASP A 88 21.35 13.92 12.04
C ASP A 88 22.54 13.49 11.16
N ARG A 89 22.23 12.80 10.05
CA ARG A 89 23.24 12.31 9.10
C ARG A 89 22.74 12.34 7.67
N ASP A 90 23.66 12.54 6.73
CA ASP A 90 23.33 12.50 5.32
C ASP A 90 23.03 11.06 4.87
N PRO A 91 21.84 10.77 4.31
CA PRO A 91 21.53 9.45 3.75
C PRO A 91 22.28 9.14 2.45
N GLY A 92 22.96 10.10 1.83
CA GLY A 92 23.65 9.93 0.55
C GLY A 92 22.74 9.33 -0.53
N ASN A 93 23.21 8.25 -1.17
CA ASN A 93 22.51 7.56 -2.27
C ASN A 93 21.60 6.42 -1.81
N MET A 94 21.18 6.38 -0.53
CA MET A 94 20.25 5.35 -0.08
C MET A 94 18.99 5.29 -0.96
N SER A 95 18.61 4.05 -1.29
CA SER A 95 17.39 3.78 -2.05
C SER A 95 16.13 4.17 -1.26
N HIS A 96 15.01 4.31 -1.98
CA HIS A 96 13.70 4.50 -1.34
C HIS A 96 13.44 3.43 -0.27
N ASP A 97 13.62 2.15 -0.62
CA ASP A 97 13.25 1.03 0.27
C ASP A 97 14.20 0.95 1.48
N SER A 98 15.48 1.28 1.28
CA SER A 98 16.45 1.40 2.38
C SER A 98 16.08 2.49 3.37
N LEU A 99 15.62 3.66 2.88
CA LEU A 99 15.19 4.77 3.74
C LEU A 99 13.90 4.44 4.50
N SER A 100 12.88 3.92 3.81
CA SER A 100 11.63 3.49 4.43
C SER A 100 11.89 2.43 5.50
N THR A 101 12.71 1.42 5.20
CA THR A 101 13.06 0.36 6.15
C THR A 101 13.80 0.90 7.37
N ALA A 102 14.73 1.84 7.18
CA ALA A 102 15.48 2.42 8.28
C ALA A 102 14.58 3.24 9.23
N LEU A 103 13.69 4.08 8.69
CA LEU A 103 12.73 4.84 9.49
C LEU A 103 11.75 3.92 10.23
N TRP A 104 11.23 2.89 9.54
CA TRP A 104 10.34 1.90 10.14
C TRP A 104 10.98 1.14 11.30
N ARG A 105 12.21 0.67 11.13
CA ARG A 105 12.95 -0.07 12.18
C ARG A 105 13.32 0.79 13.38
N ALA A 106 13.45 2.10 13.17
CA ALA A 106 13.69 3.07 14.23
C ALA A 106 12.38 3.63 14.84
N GLU A 107 11.24 2.97 14.57
CA GLU A 107 9.93 3.32 15.14
C GLU A 107 9.37 4.68 14.68
N TRP A 108 9.96 5.29 13.65
CA TRP A 108 9.45 6.48 12.98
C TRP A 108 8.39 6.12 11.92
N TYR A 109 7.36 5.37 12.35
CA TYR A 109 6.35 4.80 11.46
C TYR A 109 5.58 5.86 10.68
N ILE A 110 5.17 6.95 11.33
CA ILE A 110 4.43 8.04 10.69
C ILE A 110 5.28 8.74 9.63
N ASP A 111 6.56 9.00 9.91
CA ASP A 111 7.49 9.58 8.93
C ASP A 111 7.75 8.63 7.75
N CYS A 112 7.70 7.33 8.00
CA CYS A 112 7.75 6.35 6.91
C CYS A 112 6.45 6.40 6.07
N LEU A 113 5.29 6.18 6.69
CA LEU A 113 3.99 6.05 6.00
C LEU A 113 3.61 7.31 5.21
N ASN A 114 3.84 8.48 5.78
CA ASN A 114 3.58 9.75 5.10
C ASN A 114 4.42 9.93 3.83
N HIS A 115 5.53 9.21 3.67
CA HIS A 115 6.49 9.44 2.61
C HIS A 115 6.84 8.20 1.76
N ALA A 116 6.39 7.01 2.14
CA ALA A 116 6.69 5.76 1.43
C ALA A 116 5.80 5.55 0.21
N TYR A 117 6.39 5.08 -0.89
CA TYR A 117 5.70 4.87 -2.17
C TYR A 117 4.68 3.72 -2.13
N ASN A 118 4.90 2.69 -1.29
CA ASN A 118 3.91 1.63 -1.07
C ASN A 118 2.61 2.15 -0.43
N HIS A 119 2.65 3.34 0.17
CA HIS A 119 1.53 4.04 0.78
C HIS A 119 1.04 5.24 -0.06
N SER A 120 1.49 5.37 -1.31
CA SER A 120 1.11 6.46 -2.22
C SER A 120 -0.22 6.19 -2.91
N LEU A 121 -1.13 7.17 -2.88
CA LEU A 121 -2.37 7.14 -3.66
C LEU A 121 -2.11 6.96 -5.17
N VAL A 122 -1.07 7.59 -5.69
CA VAL A 122 -0.75 7.51 -7.12
C VAL A 122 -0.33 6.11 -7.53
N LYS A 123 0.43 5.40 -6.69
CA LYS A 123 0.78 3.98 -6.91
C LYS A 123 -0.50 3.16 -7.11
N HIS A 124 -1.43 3.24 -6.18
CA HIS A 124 -2.65 2.44 -6.20
C HIS A 124 -3.55 2.77 -7.40
N LEU A 125 -3.66 4.05 -7.76
CA LEU A 125 -4.41 4.47 -8.96
C LEU A 125 -3.78 3.93 -10.26
N ILE A 126 -2.45 3.91 -10.37
CA ILE A 126 -1.75 3.34 -11.54
C ILE A 126 -2.06 1.84 -11.64
N ILE A 127 -1.97 1.11 -10.53
CA ILE A 127 -2.23 -0.33 -10.51
C ILE A 127 -3.70 -0.62 -10.87
N GLN A 128 -4.67 0.11 -10.30
CA GLN A 128 -6.08 -0.06 -10.66
C GLN A 128 -6.38 0.27 -12.11
N LYS A 129 -5.67 1.24 -12.70
CA LYS A 129 -5.80 1.54 -14.13
C LYS A 129 -5.32 0.37 -15.00
N LEU A 130 -4.29 -0.35 -14.56
CA LEU A 130 -3.69 -1.46 -15.31
C LEU A 130 -4.45 -2.78 -15.12
N LEU A 131 -4.85 -3.09 -13.89
CA LEU A 131 -5.51 -4.35 -13.53
C LEU A 131 -7.04 -4.31 -13.64
N GLY A 132 -7.60 -3.10 -13.63
CA GLY A 132 -9.03 -2.87 -13.46
C GLY A 132 -9.40 -2.70 -11.97
N ARG A 133 -10.34 -1.79 -11.72
CA ARG A 133 -10.80 -1.42 -10.37
C ARG A 133 -11.41 -2.58 -9.57
N GLU A 134 -11.93 -3.58 -10.25
CA GLU A 134 -12.52 -4.78 -9.64
C GLU A 134 -11.52 -5.91 -9.42
N SER A 135 -10.30 -5.80 -9.97
CA SER A 135 -9.26 -6.83 -9.85
C SER A 135 -8.20 -6.42 -8.84
N TYR A 136 -8.07 -5.14 -8.48
CA TYR A 136 -7.17 -4.66 -7.43
C TYR A 136 -7.93 -3.74 -6.48
N ILE A 137 -8.18 -4.21 -5.27
CA ILE A 137 -9.00 -3.53 -4.28
C ILE A 137 -8.10 -3.05 -3.16
N LEU A 138 -8.18 -1.77 -2.83
CA LEU A 138 -7.57 -1.26 -1.62
C LEU A 138 -8.53 -1.47 -0.44
N VAL A 139 -8.05 -2.08 0.63
CA VAL A 139 -8.83 -2.38 1.83
C VAL A 139 -8.26 -1.61 2.99
N PHE A 140 -9.02 -0.65 3.52
CA PHE A 140 -8.62 0.06 4.74
C PHE A 140 -9.08 -0.69 5.99
N GLU A 141 -8.31 -0.64 7.07
CA GLU A 141 -8.72 -1.19 8.37
C GLU A 141 -10.05 -0.58 8.83
N GLU A 142 -10.10 0.75 8.80
CA GLU A 142 -11.25 1.56 9.16
C GLU A 142 -11.61 2.54 8.03
N GLU A 143 -12.78 3.15 8.14
CA GLU A 143 -13.21 4.21 7.21
C GLU A 143 -12.18 5.37 7.26
N PRO A 144 -11.61 5.80 6.11
CA PRO A 144 -10.77 6.99 6.08
C PRO A 144 -11.54 8.23 6.56
N SER A 145 -10.81 9.26 7.01
CA SER A 145 -11.44 10.53 7.40
C SER A 145 -12.34 11.08 6.28
N SER A 146 -13.43 11.80 6.61
CA SER A 146 -14.35 12.31 5.57
C SER A 146 -13.64 13.15 4.51
N LYS A 147 -12.55 13.84 4.89
CA LYS A 147 -11.70 14.60 3.98
C LYS A 147 -10.93 13.68 3.03
N ASP A 148 -10.30 12.63 3.55
CA ASP A 148 -9.51 11.68 2.76
C ASP A 148 -10.41 10.82 1.87
N ALA A 149 -11.52 10.31 2.39
CA ALA A 149 -12.51 9.56 1.62
C ALA A 149 -13.04 10.40 0.44
N LYS A 150 -13.43 11.66 0.68
CA LYS A 150 -13.85 12.58 -0.40
C LYS A 150 -12.74 12.79 -1.42
N TYR A 151 -11.49 12.93 -0.98
CA TYR A 151 -10.36 13.10 -1.87
C TYR A 151 -10.08 11.84 -2.69
N TYR A 152 -10.03 10.66 -2.09
CA TYR A 152 -9.82 9.37 -2.77
C TYR A 152 -10.91 9.10 -3.81
N ASN A 153 -12.17 9.35 -3.46
CA ASN A 153 -13.30 9.23 -4.38
C ASN A 153 -13.18 10.21 -5.56
N SER A 154 -12.77 11.46 -5.31
CA SER A 154 -12.53 12.45 -6.38
C SER A 154 -11.40 12.06 -7.33
N LYS A 155 -10.46 11.22 -6.89
CA LYS A 155 -9.39 10.66 -7.74
C LYS A 155 -9.80 9.35 -8.43
N GLY A 156 -10.97 8.83 -8.12
CA GLY A 156 -11.48 7.58 -8.68
C GLY A 156 -10.76 6.33 -8.15
N LEU A 157 -10.23 6.41 -6.92
CA LEU A 157 -9.73 5.23 -6.20
C LEU A 157 -10.91 4.34 -5.84
N PHE A 158 -10.84 3.06 -6.17
CA PHE A 158 -11.77 2.07 -5.66
C PHE A 158 -11.22 1.46 -4.37
N TRP A 159 -11.98 1.54 -3.29
CA TRP A 159 -11.56 1.04 -1.99
C TRP A 159 -12.77 0.58 -1.18
N ILE A 160 -12.51 -0.29 -0.21
CA ILE A 160 -13.48 -0.74 0.79
C ILE A 160 -12.82 -0.70 2.17
N THR A 161 -13.61 -0.89 3.22
CA THR A 161 -13.09 -1.18 4.56
C THR A 161 -13.04 -2.69 4.82
N LEU A 162 -12.27 -3.09 5.82
CA LEU A 162 -12.17 -4.49 6.23
C LEU A 162 -13.53 -5.07 6.64
N ALA A 163 -14.41 -4.24 7.23
CA ALA A 163 -15.79 -4.60 7.58
C ALA A 163 -16.69 -4.88 6.35
N GLN A 164 -16.37 -4.29 5.19
CA GLN A 164 -17.11 -4.49 3.95
C GLN A 164 -16.62 -5.70 3.14
N LEU A 165 -15.43 -6.23 3.46
CA LEU A 165 -14.79 -7.33 2.73
C LEU A 165 -15.72 -8.56 2.52
N PRO A 166 -16.45 -9.07 3.52
CA PRO A 166 -17.34 -10.22 3.30
C PRO A 166 -18.46 -9.94 2.30
N LYS A 167 -19.02 -8.72 2.31
CA LYS A 167 -20.10 -8.32 1.39
C LYS A 167 -19.59 -8.04 -0.03
N PHE A 168 -18.31 -7.74 -0.18
CA PHE A 168 -17.73 -7.51 -1.50
C PHE A 168 -17.49 -8.81 -2.27
N ILE A 169 -17.20 -9.91 -1.55
CA ILE A 169 -16.83 -11.20 -2.14
C ILE A 169 -18.06 -12.06 -2.51
N HIS A 170 -19.21 -11.80 -1.88
CA HIS A 170 -20.48 -12.53 -2.06
C HIS A 170 -21.51 -11.70 -2.81
#